data_AF-A0A1C4FZA7-F1
#
_entry.id   AF-A0A1C4FZA7-F1
#
_cell.length_a   1.000
_cell.length_b   1.000
_cell.length_c   1.000
_cell.angle_alpha   90.00
_cell.angle_beta   90.00
_cell.angle_gamma   90.00
#
_symmetry.space_group_name_H-M   'P 1'
#
loop_
_entity.id
_entity.type
_entity.pdbx_description
1 polymer ?
#
loop_
_entity_poly.entity_id
_entity_poly.type
_entity_poly.pdbx_seq_one_letter_code
_entity_poly.pdbx_strand_id
1 'polypeptide(L)'
;MDQTPKQKQEELKKKSLRNFLNKIIDEIDFQRRNQEDIAKELGIKGGSFSKNLSGKNQFNFWNMIKLLNILYDNNALKKKEMLHKFCSVTTSKQNMRIAMEYANAIGDLELLKLIVDIEKTSSLAMNREWAYVYELVWMRSKGVVSGKGLLEKLEDRKRSKVIKTKEMKVLYGILTFYTMYDLEKFNSLFEYAEVLQPKVEEIPDVFIRTAYAGRIKEGLSYAYLMQDNVDKSRELCHEIMNLKDDKNCFSLLRASALVYLAESYTFESYERASWYINKSLEMLGACHFERVMKRKESVINTFAFIKLVCNKGIEEIKVYNVCEEAFYQVIIGNSEVAIKLLKESERKDGKLSPMKKCVLGYALKDANLIEESIVDFECAGNRFYSKLPRKMLVDINKNGIIYKGDAK
;
A
#
# COMPACT_ATOMS: atom_id res chain seq x y z
N MET A 1 34.06 -25.53 -32.79
CA MET A 1 34.23 -24.34 -31.95
C MET A 1 33.22 -24.40 -30.83
N ASP A 2 33.68 -24.63 -29.60
CA ASP A 2 32.79 -24.62 -28.43
C ASP A 2 32.27 -23.20 -28.16
N GLN A 3 30.96 -23.07 -28.00
CA GLN A 3 30.33 -21.80 -27.66
C GLN A 3 30.80 -21.33 -26.28
N THR A 4 31.17 -20.05 -26.16
CA THR A 4 31.53 -19.43 -24.89
C THR A 4 30.34 -19.42 -23.91
N PRO A 5 30.57 -19.37 -22.58
CA PRO A 5 29.50 -19.31 -21.58
C PRO A 5 28.51 -18.15 -21.81
N LYS A 6 28.98 -17.00 -22.32
CA LYS A 6 28.13 -15.85 -22.69
C LYS A 6 27.23 -16.16 -23.90
N GLN A 7 27.75 -16.83 -24.92
CA GLN A 7 26.97 -17.23 -26.10
C GLN A 7 25.88 -18.24 -25.73
N LYS A 8 26.19 -19.23 -24.89
CA LYS A 8 25.20 -20.20 -24.37
C LYS A 8 24.08 -19.50 -23.59
N GLN A 9 24.41 -18.52 -22.75
CA GLN A 9 23.42 -17.76 -21.98
C GLN A 9 22.51 -16.89 -22.87
N GLU A 10 23.06 -16.29 -23.93
CA GLU A 10 22.28 -15.49 -24.87
C GLU A 10 21.33 -16.35 -25.71
N GLU A 11 21.77 -17.52 -26.14
CA GLU A 11 20.95 -18.48 -26.88
C GLU A 11 19.78 -19.01 -26.04
N LEU A 12 20.03 -19.32 -24.77
CA LEU A 12 18.98 -19.70 -23.81
C LEU A 12 17.93 -18.60 -23.62
N LYS A 13 18.35 -17.34 -23.57
CA LYS A 13 17.43 -16.19 -23.49
C LYS A 13 16.59 -16.04 -24.76
N LYS A 14 17.20 -16.18 -25.95
CA LYS A 14 16.48 -16.14 -27.23
C LYS A 14 15.45 -17.26 -27.34
N LYS A 15 15.81 -18.49 -26.93
CA LYS A 15 14.88 -19.63 -26.87
C LYS A 15 13.72 -19.37 -25.90
N SER A 16 14.02 -18.82 -24.72
CA SER A 16 13.00 -18.49 -23.72
C SER A 16 12.02 -17.41 -24.19
N LEU A 17 12.52 -16.38 -24.89
CA LEU A 17 11.68 -15.35 -25.49
C LEU A 17 10.78 -15.93 -26.59
N ARG A 18 11.33 -16.77 -27.49
CA ARG A 18 10.54 -17.43 -28.54
C ARG A 18 9.43 -18.29 -27.95
N ASN A 19 9.73 -19.08 -26.92
CA ASN A 19 8.73 -19.90 -26.24
C ASN A 19 7.63 -19.04 -25.58
N PHE A 20 7.98 -17.89 -25.01
CA PHE A 20 6.99 -16.96 -24.47
C PHE A 20 6.08 -16.37 -25.57
N LEU A 21 6.66 -15.93 -26.68
CA LEU A 21 5.89 -15.38 -27.79
C LEU A 21 4.99 -16.42 -28.46
N ASN A 22 5.46 -17.66 -28.62
CA ASN A 22 4.64 -18.76 -29.13
C ASN A 22 3.42 -18.99 -28.23
N LYS A 23 3.57 -18.99 -26.90
CA LYS A 23 2.41 -19.10 -25.99
C LYS A 23 1.37 -17.99 -26.19
N ILE A 24 1.80 -16.77 -26.52
CA ILE A 24 0.90 -15.66 -26.83
C ILE A 24 0.19 -15.90 -28.17
N ILE A 25 0.91 -16.40 -29.18
CA ILE A 25 0.33 -16.74 -30.49
C ILE A 25 -0.68 -17.89 -30.34
N ASP A 26 -0.30 -18.96 -29.64
CA ASP A 26 -1.17 -20.10 -29.38
C ASP A 26 -2.47 -19.68 -28.67
N GLU A 27 -2.40 -18.73 -27.73
CA GLU A 27 -3.58 -18.16 -27.08
C GLU A 27 -4.46 -17.35 -28.04
N ILE A 28 -3.86 -16.52 -28.89
CA ILE A 28 -4.59 -15.75 -29.91
C ILE A 28 -5.34 -16.71 -30.85
N ASP A 29 -4.66 -17.76 -31.30
CA ASP A 29 -5.21 -18.78 -32.20
C ASP A 29 -6.30 -19.61 -31.51
N PHE A 30 -6.09 -20.00 -30.25
CA PHE A 30 -7.08 -20.71 -29.43
C PHE A 30 -8.38 -19.90 -29.27
N GLN A 31 -8.26 -18.59 -29.07
CA GLN A 31 -9.41 -17.68 -29.01
C GLN A 31 -10.01 -17.36 -30.39
N ARG A 32 -9.43 -17.89 -31.48
CA ARG A 32 -9.83 -17.65 -32.87
C ARG A 32 -9.86 -16.16 -33.23
N ARG A 33 -8.93 -15.39 -32.68
CA ARG A 33 -8.87 -13.94 -32.90
C ARG A 33 -7.90 -13.58 -34.01
N ASN A 34 -8.26 -12.58 -34.81
CA ASN A 34 -7.38 -12.05 -35.83
C ASN A 34 -6.34 -11.09 -35.20
N GLN A 35 -5.08 -11.21 -35.63
CA GLN A 35 -4.00 -10.32 -35.19
C GLN A 35 -4.26 -8.85 -35.54
N GLU A 36 -4.95 -8.57 -36.65
CA GLU A 36 -5.26 -7.19 -37.06
C GLU A 36 -6.26 -6.52 -36.10
N ASP A 37 -7.28 -7.28 -35.65
CA ASP A 37 -8.27 -6.79 -34.69
C ASP A 37 -7.62 -6.51 -33.33
N ILE A 38 -6.74 -7.41 -32.88
CA ILE A 38 -5.97 -7.21 -31.65
C ILE A 38 -5.06 -5.99 -31.78
N ALA A 39 -4.38 -5.80 -32.92
CA ALA A 39 -3.55 -4.63 -33.15
C ALA A 39 -4.36 -3.32 -33.07
N LYS A 40 -5.58 -3.32 -33.62
CA LYS A 40 -6.52 -2.19 -33.54
C LYS A 40 -6.94 -1.91 -32.08
N GLU A 41 -7.29 -2.92 -31.30
CA GLU A 41 -7.62 -2.77 -29.88
C GLU A 41 -6.43 -2.27 -29.03
N LEU A 42 -5.22 -2.71 -29.35
CA LEU A 42 -3.99 -2.21 -28.73
C LEU A 42 -3.70 -0.74 -29.09
N GLY A 43 -4.22 -0.27 -30.23
CA GLY A 43 -3.93 1.04 -30.81
C GLY A 43 -2.57 1.08 -31.51
N ILE A 44 -2.15 -0.02 -32.15
CA ILE A 44 -0.90 -0.12 -32.90
C ILE A 44 -1.14 -0.62 -34.32
N LYS A 45 -0.18 -0.35 -35.23
CA LYS A 45 -0.23 -0.86 -36.60
C LYS A 45 -0.05 -2.39 -36.61
N GLY A 46 -0.84 -3.12 -37.41
CA GLY A 46 -0.72 -4.58 -37.55
C GLY A 46 0.69 -5.07 -37.88
N GLY A 47 1.38 -4.39 -38.80
CA GLY A 47 2.79 -4.68 -39.11
C GLY A 47 3.75 -4.53 -37.92
N SER A 48 3.47 -3.62 -36.97
CA SER A 48 4.24 -3.51 -35.73
C SER A 48 3.94 -4.68 -34.79
N PHE A 49 2.66 -5.05 -34.67
CA PHE A 49 2.24 -6.18 -33.84
C PHE A 49 2.85 -7.50 -34.33
N SER A 50 2.81 -7.77 -35.63
CA SER A 50 3.47 -8.93 -36.26
C SER A 50 4.98 -8.96 -36.00
N LYS A 51 5.67 -7.81 -36.09
CA LYS A 51 7.09 -7.70 -35.71
C LYS A 51 7.32 -7.98 -34.23
N ASN A 52 6.37 -7.64 -33.37
CA ASN A 52 6.44 -7.97 -31.95
C ASN A 52 6.25 -9.46 -31.68
N LEU A 53 5.25 -10.11 -32.28
CA LEU A 53 4.98 -11.53 -32.14
C LEU A 53 6.12 -12.41 -32.71
N SER A 54 6.71 -11.99 -33.83
CA SER A 54 7.88 -12.68 -34.41
C SER A 54 9.19 -12.46 -33.63
N GLY A 55 9.18 -11.59 -32.60
CA GLY A 55 10.36 -11.27 -31.79
C GLY A 55 11.38 -10.37 -32.49
N LYS A 56 11.08 -9.85 -33.69
CA LYS A 56 11.92 -8.88 -34.40
C LYS A 56 12.02 -7.56 -33.62
N ASN A 57 10.91 -7.15 -33.01
CA ASN A 57 10.82 -5.99 -32.12
C ASN A 57 10.29 -6.41 -30.75
N GLN A 58 10.71 -5.75 -29.67
CA GLN A 58 10.12 -6.01 -28.36
C GLN A 58 8.83 -5.24 -28.15
N PHE A 59 7.88 -5.84 -27.43
CA PHE A 59 6.73 -5.13 -26.91
C PHE A 59 7.19 -4.04 -25.94
N ASN A 60 6.61 -2.84 -26.04
CA ASN A 60 6.68 -1.91 -24.91
C ASN A 60 5.82 -2.44 -23.76
N PHE A 61 6.15 -2.04 -22.53
CA PHE A 61 5.51 -2.57 -21.33
C PHE A 61 3.98 -2.40 -21.34
N TRP A 62 3.47 -1.22 -21.71
CA TRP A 62 2.03 -0.95 -21.68
C TRP A 62 1.24 -1.72 -22.74
N ASN A 63 1.82 -1.96 -23.92
CA ASN A 63 1.21 -2.79 -24.95
C ASN A 63 1.14 -4.24 -24.48
N MET A 64 2.16 -4.73 -23.76
CA MET A 64 2.10 -6.06 -23.14
C MET A 64 1.00 -6.13 -22.09
N ILE A 65 0.87 -5.15 -21.19
CA ILE A 65 -0.23 -5.10 -20.21
C ILE A 65 -1.59 -5.12 -20.91
N LYS A 66 -1.80 -4.28 -21.92
CA LYS A 66 -3.05 -4.26 -22.69
C LYS A 66 -3.32 -5.61 -23.35
N LEU A 67 -2.31 -6.22 -23.99
CA LEU A 67 -2.44 -7.52 -24.65
C LEU A 67 -2.84 -8.60 -23.65
N LEU A 68 -2.22 -8.64 -22.47
CA LEU A 68 -2.58 -9.62 -21.43
C LEU A 68 -4.00 -9.38 -20.89
N ASN A 69 -4.45 -8.13 -20.78
CA ASN A 69 -5.83 -7.83 -20.41
C ASN A 69 -6.81 -8.30 -21.50
N ILE A 70 -6.47 -8.11 -22.77
CA ILE A 70 -7.26 -8.52 -23.93
C ILE A 70 -7.38 -10.06 -24.02
N LEU A 71 -6.27 -10.77 -23.78
CA LEU A 71 -6.22 -12.24 -23.90
C LEU A 71 -6.73 -12.95 -22.64
N TYR A 72 -6.57 -12.37 -21.45
CA TYR A 72 -6.84 -13.06 -20.19
C TYR A 72 -7.78 -12.25 -19.28
N ASP A 73 -8.78 -11.58 -19.87
CA ASP A 73 -9.65 -10.61 -19.19
C ASP A 73 -10.17 -11.13 -17.84
N ASN A 74 -10.70 -12.35 -17.83
CA ASN A 74 -11.28 -13.01 -16.65
C ASN A 74 -10.30 -13.93 -15.88
N ASN A 75 -9.01 -13.93 -16.20
CA ASN A 75 -8.02 -14.80 -15.57
C ASN A 75 -6.85 -14.02 -14.97
N ALA A 76 -7.07 -13.46 -13.77
CA ALA A 76 -6.07 -12.68 -13.05
C ALA A 76 -4.77 -13.45 -12.75
N LEU A 77 -4.87 -14.74 -12.43
CA LEU A 77 -3.70 -15.58 -12.16
C LEU A 77 -2.87 -15.80 -13.43
N LYS A 78 -3.52 -16.02 -14.58
CA LYS A 78 -2.81 -16.16 -15.86
C LYS A 78 -2.19 -14.84 -16.31
N LYS A 79 -2.87 -13.71 -16.12
CA LYS A 79 -2.29 -12.36 -16.34
C LYS A 79 -1.01 -12.18 -15.53
N LYS A 80 -1.04 -12.52 -14.24
CA LYS A 80 0.12 -12.48 -13.35
C LYS A 80 1.25 -13.37 -13.88
N GLU A 81 0.97 -14.66 -14.14
CA GLU A 81 1.96 -15.62 -14.65
C GLU A 81 2.64 -15.11 -15.93
N MET A 82 1.86 -14.66 -16.90
CA MET A 82 2.37 -14.20 -18.20
C MET A 82 3.15 -12.89 -18.10
N LEU A 83 2.75 -11.98 -17.20
CA LEU A 83 3.51 -10.75 -16.95
C LEU A 83 4.87 -11.02 -16.29
N HIS A 84 4.90 -11.93 -15.30
CA HIS A 84 6.15 -12.39 -14.69
C HIS A 84 7.06 -13.03 -15.74
N LYS A 85 6.47 -13.89 -16.58
CA LYS A 85 7.22 -14.52 -17.67
C LYS A 85 7.77 -13.49 -18.65
N PHE A 86 6.98 -12.51 -19.07
CA PHE A 86 7.45 -11.40 -19.91
C PHE A 86 8.64 -10.67 -19.31
N CYS A 87 8.55 -10.27 -18.03
CA CYS A 87 9.65 -9.57 -17.34
C CYS A 87 10.90 -10.43 -17.18
N SER A 88 10.76 -11.77 -17.12
CA SER A 88 11.92 -12.68 -17.08
C SER A 88 12.65 -12.85 -18.42
N VAL A 89 11.98 -12.57 -19.55
CA VAL A 89 12.53 -12.79 -20.90
C VAL A 89 12.81 -11.51 -21.68
N THR A 90 12.22 -10.37 -21.30
CA THR A 90 12.45 -9.10 -21.98
C THR A 90 13.89 -8.63 -21.76
N THR A 91 14.49 -8.03 -22.79
CA THR A 91 15.81 -7.38 -22.68
C THR A 91 15.70 -5.85 -22.64
N SER A 92 14.50 -5.29 -22.78
CA SER A 92 14.25 -3.85 -22.73
C SER A 92 14.45 -3.32 -21.33
N LYS A 93 15.51 -2.52 -21.17
CA LYS A 93 15.85 -1.89 -19.89
C LYS A 93 14.83 -0.86 -19.45
N GLN A 94 14.17 -0.19 -20.39
CA GLN A 94 13.06 0.72 -20.09
C GLN A 94 11.84 -0.02 -19.56
N ASN A 95 11.46 -1.14 -20.18
CA ASN A 95 10.34 -1.94 -19.71
C ASN A 95 10.55 -2.38 -18.27
N MET A 96 11.77 -2.83 -17.93
CA MET A 96 12.08 -3.28 -16.56
C MET A 96 11.95 -2.16 -15.53
N ARG A 97 12.30 -0.91 -15.86
CA ARG A 97 12.10 0.24 -14.95
C ARG A 97 10.63 0.54 -14.73
N ILE A 98 9.84 0.62 -15.81
CA ILE A 98 8.38 0.82 -15.72
C ILE A 98 7.73 -0.33 -14.94
N ALA A 99 8.18 -1.56 -15.18
CA ALA A 99 7.66 -2.76 -14.52
C ALA A 99 7.90 -2.77 -13.01
N MET A 100 9.03 -2.23 -12.52
CA MET A 100 9.25 -2.09 -11.06
C MET A 100 8.18 -1.19 -10.44
N GLU A 101 7.94 -0.02 -11.04
CA GLU A 101 6.94 0.91 -10.52
C GLU A 101 5.53 0.36 -10.66
N TYR A 102 5.22 -0.29 -11.78
CA TYR A 102 3.93 -0.96 -12.00
C TYR A 102 3.68 -2.05 -10.97
N ALA A 103 4.62 -2.98 -10.79
CA ALA A 103 4.54 -4.05 -9.80
C ALA A 103 4.34 -3.47 -8.39
N ASN A 104 5.07 -2.40 -8.08
CA ASN A 104 4.88 -1.69 -6.84
C ASN A 104 3.53 -0.98 -6.75
N ALA A 105 2.96 -0.44 -7.82
CA ALA A 105 1.66 0.26 -7.76
C ALA A 105 0.51 -0.73 -7.49
N ILE A 106 0.49 -1.87 -8.20
CA ILE A 106 -0.56 -2.89 -8.07
C ILE A 106 -0.38 -3.81 -6.86
N GLY A 107 0.79 -3.78 -6.21
CA GLY A 107 1.09 -4.58 -5.01
C GLY A 107 1.64 -5.98 -5.28
N ASP A 108 2.11 -6.26 -6.50
CA ASP A 108 2.75 -7.53 -6.85
C ASP A 108 4.22 -7.55 -6.38
N LEU A 109 4.41 -7.89 -5.10
CA LEU A 109 5.74 -7.92 -4.48
C LEU A 109 6.64 -9.02 -5.03
N GLU A 110 6.07 -10.10 -5.57
CA GLU A 110 6.82 -11.17 -6.22
C GLU A 110 7.42 -10.67 -7.53
N LEU A 111 6.61 -9.99 -8.37
CA LEU A 111 7.10 -9.38 -9.61
C LEU A 111 8.16 -8.32 -9.32
N LEU A 112 7.90 -7.46 -8.34
CA LEU A 112 8.85 -6.42 -7.95
C LEU A 112 10.19 -7.04 -7.54
N LYS A 113 10.16 -8.08 -6.71
CA LYS A 113 11.37 -8.79 -6.27
C LYS A 113 12.13 -9.43 -7.44
N LEU A 114 11.41 -10.13 -8.31
CA LEU A 114 11.97 -10.73 -9.53
C LEU A 114 12.72 -9.70 -10.37
N ILE A 115 12.08 -8.57 -10.68
CA ILE A 115 12.67 -7.53 -11.52
C ILE A 115 13.87 -6.87 -10.83
N VAL A 116 13.77 -6.58 -9.53
CA VAL A 116 14.88 -6.03 -8.73
C VAL A 116 16.09 -6.96 -8.80
N ASP A 117 15.90 -8.26 -8.57
CA ASP A 117 17.02 -9.21 -8.54
C ASP A 117 17.67 -9.39 -9.92
N ILE A 118 16.88 -9.36 -11.01
CA ILE A 118 17.40 -9.35 -12.38
C ILE A 118 18.24 -8.08 -12.63
N GLU A 119 17.70 -6.90 -12.29
CA GLU A 119 18.32 -5.64 -12.70
C GLU A 119 19.48 -5.18 -11.78
N LYS A 120 19.68 -5.80 -10.61
CA LYS A 120 20.90 -5.61 -9.79
C LYS A 120 22.18 -5.86 -10.57
N THR A 121 22.17 -6.85 -11.46
CA THR A 121 23.33 -7.24 -12.29
C THR A 121 23.21 -6.71 -13.73
N SER A 122 22.29 -5.77 -13.97
CA SER A 122 22.06 -5.18 -15.30
C SER A 122 23.33 -4.59 -15.88
N SER A 123 23.52 -4.72 -17.19
CA SER A 123 24.61 -4.04 -17.90
C SER A 123 24.48 -2.52 -17.84
N LEU A 124 23.25 -1.99 -17.74
CA LEU A 124 22.99 -0.55 -17.71
C LEU A 124 23.03 -0.02 -16.26
N ALA A 125 23.89 0.97 -16.01
CA ALA A 125 24.06 1.58 -14.68
C ALA A 125 22.75 2.15 -14.12
N MET A 126 21.95 2.80 -14.97
CA MET A 126 20.64 3.34 -14.63
C MET A 126 19.71 2.26 -14.05
N ASN A 127 19.70 1.06 -14.61
CA ASN A 127 18.85 -0.01 -14.11
C ASN A 127 19.35 -0.61 -12.80
N ARG A 128 20.67 -0.71 -12.62
CA ARG A 128 21.26 -1.10 -11.34
C ARG A 128 20.94 -0.08 -10.24
N GLU A 129 20.84 1.20 -10.58
CA GLU A 129 20.40 2.25 -9.66
C GLU A 129 18.92 2.09 -9.29
N TRP A 130 18.05 1.87 -10.28
CA TRP A 130 16.64 1.59 -10.04
C TRP A 130 16.42 0.38 -9.13
N ALA A 131 17.07 -0.76 -9.44
CA ALA A 131 16.99 -1.96 -8.62
C ALA A 131 17.46 -1.71 -7.18
N TYR A 132 18.48 -0.86 -6.99
CA TYR A 132 19.01 -0.52 -5.68
C TYR A 132 18.01 0.24 -4.80
N VAL A 133 17.25 1.17 -5.38
CA VAL A 133 16.23 1.92 -4.62
C VAL A 133 14.95 1.10 -4.46
N TYR A 134 14.48 0.43 -5.52
CA TYR A 134 13.28 -0.41 -5.45
C TYR A 134 13.42 -1.64 -4.54
N GLU A 135 14.65 -2.09 -4.27
CA GLU A 135 14.87 -3.09 -3.22
C GLU A 135 14.40 -2.58 -1.84
N LEU A 136 14.68 -1.32 -1.49
CA LEU A 136 14.18 -0.74 -0.24
C LEU A 136 12.65 -0.64 -0.23
N VAL A 137 12.05 -0.25 -1.37
CA VAL A 137 10.59 -0.22 -1.55
C VAL A 137 9.98 -1.60 -1.31
N TRP A 138 10.60 -2.64 -1.86
CA TRP A 138 10.18 -4.03 -1.66
C TRP A 138 10.34 -4.45 -0.21
N MET A 139 11.50 -4.20 0.42
CA MET A 139 11.75 -4.56 1.82
C MET A 139 10.73 -3.91 2.75
N ARG A 140 10.43 -2.62 2.54
CA ARG A 140 9.41 -1.91 3.31
C ARG A 140 8.02 -2.49 3.07
N SER A 141 7.64 -2.68 1.81
CA SER A 141 6.32 -3.21 1.44
C SER A 141 6.09 -4.64 1.95
N LYS A 142 7.16 -5.43 2.09
CA LYS A 142 7.11 -6.78 2.65
C LYS A 142 7.01 -6.79 4.18
N GLY A 143 7.29 -5.65 4.84
CA GLY A 143 7.34 -5.51 6.29
C GLY A 143 8.69 -5.91 6.91
N VAL A 144 9.75 -6.04 6.10
CA VAL A 144 11.10 -6.40 6.57
C VAL A 144 11.75 -5.22 7.30
N VAL A 145 11.41 -3.99 6.90
CA VAL A 145 11.94 -2.75 7.47
C VAL A 145 10.85 -1.71 7.56
N SER A 146 10.86 -0.92 8.63
CA SER A 146 9.96 0.21 8.86
C SER A 146 10.59 1.15 9.90
N GLY A 147 10.07 2.37 10.00
CA GLY A 147 10.47 3.35 11.03
C GLY A 147 11.98 3.53 11.12
N LYS A 148 12.55 3.31 12.32
CA LYS A 148 13.98 3.46 12.58
C LYS A 148 14.84 2.51 11.73
N GLY A 149 14.42 1.26 11.54
CA GLY A 149 15.18 0.28 10.76
C GLY A 149 15.23 0.63 9.26
N LEU A 150 14.20 1.30 8.73
CA LEU A 150 14.25 1.85 7.37
C LEU A 150 15.19 3.06 7.31
N LEU A 151 15.12 3.96 8.30
CA LEU A 151 15.99 5.13 8.38
C LEU A 151 17.49 4.75 8.41
N GLU A 152 17.85 3.79 9.26
CA GLU A 152 19.23 3.27 9.34
C GLU A 152 19.71 2.74 7.98
N LYS A 153 18.88 1.96 7.28
CA LYS A 153 19.21 1.45 5.94
C LYS A 153 19.33 2.55 4.89
N LEU A 154 18.54 3.62 4.98
CA LEU A 154 18.67 4.76 4.08
C LEU A 154 20.02 5.46 4.31
N GLU A 155 20.39 5.73 5.56
CA GLU A 155 21.66 6.39 5.84
C GLU A 155 22.89 5.54 5.43
N ASP A 156 22.86 4.22 5.67
CA ASP A 156 23.92 3.31 5.23
C ASP A 156 24.06 3.25 3.70
N ARG A 157 22.93 3.20 3.00
CA ARG A 157 22.90 3.12 1.54
C ARG A 157 23.33 4.43 0.88
N LYS A 158 22.97 5.58 1.46
CA LYS A 158 23.38 6.90 0.97
C LYS A 158 24.90 7.07 0.95
N ARG A 159 25.61 6.47 1.92
CA ARG A 159 27.08 6.44 1.96
C ARG A 159 27.69 5.51 0.91
N SER A 160 26.96 4.45 0.55
CA SER A 160 27.47 3.37 -0.30
C SER A 160 27.34 3.64 -1.80
N LYS A 161 26.34 4.43 -2.24
CA LYS A 161 26.07 4.63 -3.67
C LYS A 161 25.41 5.98 -3.94
N VAL A 162 25.94 6.69 -4.94
CA VAL A 162 25.35 7.95 -5.44
C VAL A 162 24.16 7.65 -6.36
N ILE A 163 23.00 8.23 -6.03
CA ILE A 163 21.78 8.19 -6.83
C ILE A 163 21.77 9.39 -7.78
N LYS A 164 21.60 9.14 -9.07
CA LYS A 164 21.75 10.13 -10.15
C LYS A 164 20.42 10.48 -10.81
N THR A 165 19.56 9.50 -11.09
CA THR A 165 18.31 9.79 -11.84
C THR A 165 17.32 10.56 -10.99
N LYS A 166 16.53 11.42 -11.63
CA LYS A 166 15.56 12.28 -10.94
C LYS A 166 14.52 11.43 -10.19
N GLU A 167 14.00 10.41 -10.86
CA GLU A 167 13.01 9.49 -10.30
C GLU A 167 13.54 8.82 -9.04
N MET A 168 14.77 8.28 -9.08
CA MET A 168 15.32 7.56 -7.94
C MET A 168 15.70 8.47 -6.79
N LYS A 169 16.10 9.72 -7.05
CA LYS A 169 16.28 10.73 -5.99
C LYS A 169 14.96 11.03 -5.29
N VAL A 170 13.89 11.23 -6.05
CA VAL A 170 12.55 11.49 -5.50
C VAL A 170 12.04 10.27 -4.73
N LEU A 171 12.19 9.06 -5.28
CA LEU A 171 11.77 7.83 -4.60
C LEU A 171 12.54 7.62 -3.29
N TYR A 172 13.82 7.96 -3.26
CA TYR A 172 14.59 7.96 -2.02
C TYR A 172 14.04 8.95 -1.00
N GLY A 173 13.65 10.14 -1.46
CA GLY A 173 12.94 11.12 -0.64
C GLY A 173 11.60 10.57 -0.13
N ILE A 174 10.81 9.89 -0.96
CA ILE A 174 9.56 9.24 -0.51
C ILE A 174 9.83 8.17 0.55
N LEU A 175 10.91 7.39 0.43
CA LEU A 175 11.31 6.42 1.45
C LEU A 175 11.70 7.12 2.76
N THR A 176 12.42 8.24 2.70
CA THR A 176 12.72 9.08 3.88
C THR A 176 11.44 9.66 4.49
N PHE A 177 10.53 10.18 3.68
CA PHE A 177 9.19 10.63 4.09
C PHE A 177 8.42 9.53 4.82
N TYR A 178 8.49 8.28 4.34
CA TYR A 178 7.87 7.16 5.03
C TYR A 178 8.49 6.86 6.40
N THR A 179 9.76 7.17 6.65
CA THR A 179 10.32 7.02 8.00
C THR A 179 9.66 7.99 8.98
N MET A 180 9.37 9.22 8.54
CA MET A 180 8.69 10.23 9.37
C MET A 180 7.24 9.82 9.61
N TYR A 181 6.58 9.24 8.60
CA TYR A 181 5.26 8.65 8.72
C TYR A 181 5.26 7.52 9.77
N ASP A 182 6.16 6.55 9.62
CA ASP A 182 6.24 5.36 10.46
C ASP A 182 6.61 5.70 11.93
N LEU A 183 7.32 6.80 12.14
CA LEU A 183 7.73 7.31 13.46
C LEU A 183 6.78 8.38 14.02
N GLU A 184 5.66 8.63 13.33
CA GLU A 184 4.64 9.62 13.69
C GLU A 184 5.21 11.03 13.94
N LYS A 185 6.24 11.41 13.16
CA LYS A 185 6.87 12.74 13.19
C LYS A 185 6.19 13.67 12.19
N PHE A 186 4.92 13.96 12.41
CA PHE A 186 4.07 14.66 11.44
C PHE A 186 4.55 16.07 11.07
N ASN A 187 5.07 16.85 12.02
CA ASN A 187 5.59 18.19 11.71
C ASN A 187 6.73 18.13 10.69
N SER A 188 7.72 17.27 10.93
CA SER A 188 8.83 17.05 10.00
C SER A 188 8.35 16.45 8.67
N LEU A 189 7.33 15.60 8.71
CA LEU A 189 6.71 15.03 7.51
C LEU A 189 6.11 16.12 6.60
N PHE A 190 5.40 17.10 7.17
CA PHE A 190 4.81 18.20 6.41
C PHE A 190 5.88 19.08 5.76
N GLU A 191 6.86 19.56 6.54
CA GLU A 191 7.97 20.37 6.03
C GLU A 191 8.76 19.64 4.94
N TYR A 192 8.99 18.33 5.13
CA TYR A 192 9.71 17.53 4.14
C TYR A 192 8.91 17.33 2.85
N ALA A 193 7.58 17.19 2.95
CA ALA A 193 6.71 17.05 1.79
C ALA A 193 6.73 18.31 0.91
N GLU A 194 6.74 19.51 1.49
CA GLU A 194 6.82 20.78 0.75
C GLU A 194 8.11 20.87 -0.08
N VAL A 195 9.22 20.36 0.44
CA VAL A 195 10.51 20.31 -0.28
C VAL A 195 10.52 19.21 -1.36
N LEU A 196 9.76 18.13 -1.15
CA LEU A 196 9.75 16.98 -2.04
C LEU A 196 8.81 17.14 -3.24
N GLN A 197 7.63 17.73 -3.05
CA GLN A 197 6.59 17.85 -4.07
C GLN A 197 7.07 18.53 -5.37
N PRO A 198 7.76 19.68 -5.36
CA PRO A 198 8.25 20.31 -6.60
C PRO A 198 9.17 19.39 -7.41
N LYS A 199 9.96 18.55 -6.73
CA LYS A 199 10.87 17.59 -7.38
C LYS A 199 10.13 16.43 -8.06
N VAL A 200 8.94 16.08 -7.56
CA VAL A 200 8.07 15.08 -8.19
C VAL A 200 7.57 15.62 -9.53
N GLU A 201 7.16 16.89 -9.58
CA GLU A 201 6.65 17.52 -10.79
C GLU A 201 7.68 17.59 -11.93
N GLU A 202 8.97 17.60 -11.60
CA GLU A 202 10.06 17.53 -12.57
C GLU A 202 10.26 16.15 -13.22
N ILE A 203 9.58 15.09 -12.75
CA ILE A 203 9.72 13.74 -13.32
C ILE A 203 9.07 13.70 -14.71
N PRO A 204 9.80 13.35 -15.79
CA PRO A 204 9.26 13.36 -17.14
C PRO A 204 8.18 12.30 -17.38
N ASP A 205 8.36 11.10 -16.83
CA ASP A 205 7.42 10.00 -17.02
C ASP A 205 6.15 10.24 -16.21
N VAL A 206 5.03 10.43 -16.92
CA VAL A 206 3.73 10.77 -16.33
C VAL A 206 3.25 9.70 -15.36
N PHE A 207 3.47 8.42 -15.65
CA PHE A 207 3.01 7.35 -14.76
C PHE A 207 3.78 7.37 -13.44
N ILE A 208 5.11 7.47 -13.50
CA ILE A 208 5.97 7.53 -12.31
C ILE A 208 5.65 8.79 -11.49
N ARG A 209 5.52 9.95 -12.15
CA ARG A 209 5.16 11.22 -11.51
C ARG A 209 3.83 11.11 -10.77
N THR A 210 2.77 10.64 -11.43
CA THR A 210 1.44 10.48 -10.82
C THR A 210 1.48 9.50 -9.65
N ALA A 211 2.18 8.37 -9.78
CA ALA A 211 2.28 7.39 -8.72
C ALA A 211 3.02 7.94 -7.49
N TYR A 212 4.08 8.72 -7.71
CA TYR A 212 4.87 9.32 -6.63
C TYR A 212 4.13 10.46 -5.93
N ALA A 213 3.46 11.32 -6.70
CA ALA A 213 2.59 12.35 -6.15
C ALA A 213 1.47 11.73 -5.30
N GLY A 214 0.84 10.66 -5.80
CA GLY A 214 -0.18 9.90 -5.08
C GLY A 214 0.30 9.37 -3.72
N ARG A 215 1.53 8.80 -3.65
CA ARG A 215 2.13 8.31 -2.39
C ARG A 215 2.35 9.41 -1.35
N ILE A 216 2.77 10.59 -1.79
CA ILE A 216 2.95 11.73 -0.89
C ILE A 216 1.59 12.20 -0.37
N LYS A 217 0.59 12.32 -1.25
CA LYS A 217 -0.78 12.67 -0.86
C LYS A 217 -1.35 11.66 0.12
N GLU A 218 -1.15 10.35 -0.09
CA GLU A 218 -1.60 9.29 0.83
C GLU A 218 -1.03 9.49 2.25
N GLY A 219 0.29 9.71 2.36
CA GLY A 219 0.91 9.95 3.66
C GLY A 219 0.48 11.26 4.31
N LEU A 220 0.25 12.31 3.51
CA LEU A 220 -0.27 13.59 4.01
C LEU A 220 -1.73 13.47 4.47
N SER A 221 -2.59 12.76 3.74
CA SER A 221 -3.98 12.50 4.15
C SER A 221 -4.03 11.87 5.53
N TYR A 222 -3.19 10.87 5.79
CA TYR A 222 -3.07 10.26 7.11
C TYR A 222 -2.54 11.23 8.16
N ALA A 223 -1.45 11.95 7.87
CA ALA A 223 -0.84 12.87 8.83
C ALA A 223 -1.80 14.00 9.24
N TYR A 224 -2.53 14.58 8.28
CA TYR A 224 -3.57 15.57 8.57
C TYR A 224 -4.72 14.98 9.38
N LEU A 225 -5.14 13.74 9.09
CA LEU A 225 -6.13 13.05 9.89
C LEU A 225 -5.66 12.87 11.33
N MET A 226 -4.43 12.38 11.57
CA MET A 226 -3.90 12.20 12.93
C MET A 226 -3.86 13.52 13.71
N GLN A 227 -3.55 14.63 13.03
CA GLN A 227 -3.53 15.97 13.62
C GLN A 227 -4.91 16.62 13.74
N ASP A 228 -5.98 15.87 13.49
CA ASP A 228 -7.38 16.32 13.52
C ASP A 228 -7.72 17.42 12.51
N ASN A 229 -6.91 17.57 11.46
CA ASN A 229 -7.23 18.40 10.29
C ASN A 229 -7.99 17.55 9.26
N VAL A 230 -9.21 17.19 9.63
CA VAL A 230 -10.08 16.28 8.89
C VAL A 230 -10.41 16.80 7.49
N ASP A 231 -10.68 18.10 7.35
CA ASP A 231 -11.04 18.68 6.05
C ASP A 231 -9.89 18.58 5.05
N LYS A 232 -8.65 18.89 5.47
CA LYS A 232 -7.50 18.77 4.59
C LYS A 232 -7.19 17.30 4.23
N SER A 233 -7.41 16.39 5.18
CA SER A 233 -7.30 14.95 4.91
C SER A 233 -8.28 14.51 3.83
N ARG A 234 -9.56 14.89 3.96
CA ARG A 234 -10.64 14.57 3.00
C ARG A 234 -10.36 15.17 1.62
N GLU A 235 -9.93 16.43 1.56
CA GLU A 235 -9.55 17.10 0.30
C GLU A 235 -8.49 16.29 -0.46
N LEU A 236 -7.39 15.95 0.20
CA LEU A 236 -6.31 15.16 -0.41
C LEU A 236 -6.79 13.75 -0.82
N CYS A 237 -7.67 13.13 -0.05
CA CYS A 237 -8.26 11.84 -0.43
C CYS A 237 -9.09 11.97 -1.71
N HIS A 238 -9.89 13.03 -1.86
CA HIS A 238 -10.65 13.27 -3.08
C HIS A 238 -9.73 13.59 -4.28
N GLU A 239 -8.62 14.30 -4.07
CA GLU A 239 -7.60 14.47 -5.12
C GLU A 239 -7.01 13.14 -5.57
N ILE A 240 -6.74 12.21 -4.64
CA ILE A 240 -6.27 10.85 -4.95
C ILE A 240 -7.31 10.10 -5.80
N MET A 241 -8.60 10.20 -5.42
CA MET A 241 -9.68 9.56 -6.17
C MET A 241 -9.76 10.07 -7.62
N ASN A 242 -9.49 11.37 -7.82
CA ASN A 242 -9.53 12.05 -9.11
C ASN A 242 -8.24 11.92 -9.95
N LEU A 243 -7.21 11.19 -9.47
CA LEU A 243 -6.02 10.94 -10.27
C LEU A 243 -6.37 10.22 -11.57
N LYS A 244 -5.76 10.66 -12.68
CA LYS A 244 -5.88 9.97 -13.96
C LYS A 244 -5.23 8.59 -13.85
N ASP A 245 -6.00 7.55 -14.18
CA ASP A 245 -5.53 6.15 -14.08
C ASP A 245 -5.91 5.35 -15.32
N ASP A 246 -5.43 5.79 -16.48
CA ASP A 246 -5.63 5.10 -17.77
C ASP A 246 -5.11 3.65 -17.78
N LYS A 247 -4.37 3.25 -16.73
CA LYS A 247 -3.68 1.96 -16.60
C LYS A 247 -4.28 1.07 -15.51
N ASN A 248 -5.32 1.52 -14.79
CA ASN A 248 -5.97 0.82 -13.69
C ASN A 248 -4.98 0.26 -12.65
N CYS A 249 -4.03 1.09 -12.25
CA CYS A 249 -2.90 0.68 -11.41
C CYS A 249 -2.90 1.33 -10.01
N PHE A 250 -3.86 2.23 -9.73
CA PHE A 250 -3.92 2.97 -8.46
C PHE A 250 -5.01 2.48 -7.51
N SER A 251 -5.56 1.28 -7.70
CA SER A 251 -6.60 0.73 -6.81
C SER A 251 -6.15 0.65 -5.35
N LEU A 252 -4.90 0.27 -5.08
CA LEU A 252 -4.36 0.24 -3.71
C LEU A 252 -4.29 1.63 -3.07
N LEU A 253 -3.85 2.62 -3.84
CA LEU A 253 -3.75 4.00 -3.39
C LEU A 253 -5.15 4.58 -3.11
N ARG A 254 -6.10 4.37 -4.02
CA ARG A 254 -7.50 4.80 -3.85
C ARG A 254 -8.18 4.10 -2.68
N ALA A 255 -7.91 2.81 -2.47
CA ALA A 255 -8.41 2.09 -1.30
C ALA A 255 -7.92 2.73 0.00
N SER A 256 -6.64 3.13 0.10
CA SER A 256 -6.18 3.89 1.28
C SER A 256 -6.94 5.18 1.50
N ALA A 257 -7.12 5.97 0.43
CA ALA A 257 -7.82 7.24 0.51
C ALA A 257 -9.27 7.05 0.98
N LEU A 258 -9.96 6.00 0.50
CA LEU A 258 -11.29 5.63 0.96
C LEU A 258 -11.30 5.23 2.44
N VAL A 259 -10.27 4.52 2.93
CA VAL A 259 -10.15 4.21 4.36
C VAL A 259 -9.96 5.49 5.19
N TYR A 260 -9.10 6.41 4.78
CA TYR A 260 -8.91 7.67 5.51
C TYR A 260 -10.17 8.55 5.49
N LEU A 261 -10.92 8.55 4.38
CA LEU A 261 -12.25 9.14 4.35
C LEU A 261 -13.18 8.47 5.37
N ALA A 262 -13.22 7.14 5.40
CA ALA A 262 -14.03 6.41 6.38
C ALA A 262 -13.66 6.75 7.83
N GLU A 263 -12.37 6.66 8.16
CA GLU A 263 -11.85 7.00 9.49
C GLU A 263 -12.24 8.42 9.87
N SER A 264 -12.11 9.39 8.96
CA SER A 264 -12.46 10.78 9.20
C SER A 264 -13.94 11.00 9.55
N TYR A 265 -14.83 10.09 9.18
CA TYR A 265 -16.27 10.15 9.52
C TYR A 265 -16.62 9.31 10.77
N THR A 266 -15.68 8.61 11.39
CA THR A 266 -15.93 7.69 12.52
C THR A 266 -16.73 8.34 13.65
N PHE A 267 -16.40 9.59 13.99
CA PHE A 267 -17.05 10.32 15.08
C PHE A 267 -18.20 11.24 14.62
N GLU A 268 -18.54 11.22 13.32
CA GLU A 268 -19.55 12.11 12.71
C GLU A 268 -20.73 11.33 12.10
N SER A 269 -20.47 10.27 11.34
CA SER A 269 -21.51 9.47 10.68
C SER A 269 -21.01 8.06 10.37
N TYR A 270 -21.59 7.09 11.06
CA TYR A 270 -21.35 5.67 10.80
C TYR A 270 -21.72 5.28 9.37
N GLU A 271 -22.81 5.83 8.82
CA GLU A 271 -23.31 5.50 7.50
C GLU A 271 -22.31 5.93 6.42
N ARG A 272 -21.78 7.15 6.53
CA ARG A 272 -20.72 7.63 5.62
C ARG A 272 -19.44 6.82 5.78
N ALA A 273 -19.01 6.59 7.03
CA ALA A 273 -17.81 5.79 7.30
C ALA A 273 -17.92 4.38 6.69
N SER A 274 -19.04 3.71 6.93
CA SER A 274 -19.34 2.38 6.38
C SER A 274 -19.40 2.36 4.86
N TRP A 275 -19.99 3.39 4.24
CA TRP A 275 -20.03 3.51 2.78
C TRP A 275 -18.62 3.56 2.19
N TYR A 276 -17.74 4.38 2.75
CA TYR A 276 -16.35 4.50 2.31
C TYR A 276 -15.54 3.21 2.50
N ILE A 277 -15.72 2.52 3.65
CA ILE A 277 -15.11 1.20 3.85
C ILE A 277 -15.56 0.21 2.77
N ASN A 278 -16.86 0.11 2.52
CA ASN A 278 -17.39 -0.83 1.54
C ASN A 278 -16.88 -0.51 0.13
N LYS A 279 -16.77 0.77 -0.21
CA LYS A 279 -16.14 1.22 -1.46
C LYS A 279 -14.65 0.86 -1.52
N SER A 280 -13.92 0.94 -0.41
CA SER A 280 -12.53 0.49 -0.34
C SER A 280 -12.41 -1.02 -0.60
N LEU A 281 -13.30 -1.83 -0.03
CA LEU A 281 -13.30 -3.29 -0.24
C LEU A 281 -13.65 -3.65 -1.68
N GLU A 282 -14.63 -2.97 -2.29
CA GLU A 282 -14.98 -3.08 -3.71
C GLU A 282 -13.77 -2.74 -4.60
N MET A 283 -13.08 -1.63 -4.32
CA MET A 283 -11.89 -1.18 -5.05
C MET A 283 -10.76 -2.22 -5.04
N LEU A 284 -10.60 -2.96 -3.93
CA LEU A 284 -9.58 -4.01 -3.81
C LEU A 284 -9.97 -5.31 -4.53
N GLY A 285 -11.27 -5.50 -4.82
CA GLY A 285 -11.82 -6.59 -5.65
C GLY A 285 -11.43 -8.00 -5.18
N ALA A 286 -11.60 -9.02 -6.02
CA ALA A 286 -10.97 -10.33 -5.82
C ALA A 286 -9.55 -10.26 -6.38
N CYS A 287 -8.53 -10.21 -5.51
CA CYS A 287 -7.15 -9.99 -5.92
C CYS A 287 -6.21 -10.91 -5.12
N HIS A 288 -5.17 -11.40 -5.78
CA HIS A 288 -4.22 -12.39 -5.25
C HIS A 288 -2.82 -11.81 -4.98
N PHE A 289 -2.68 -10.49 -4.97
CA PHE A 289 -1.41 -9.87 -4.61
C PHE A 289 -1.29 -9.74 -3.11
N GLU A 290 -0.13 -10.14 -2.56
CA GLU A 290 0.12 -10.15 -1.11
C GLU A 290 -0.24 -8.83 -0.44
N ARG A 291 0.18 -7.70 -1.04
CA ARG A 291 -0.08 -6.38 -0.43
C ARG A 291 -1.55 -5.98 -0.49
N VAL A 292 -2.29 -6.46 -1.49
CA VAL A 292 -3.74 -6.26 -1.58
C VAL A 292 -4.47 -7.06 -0.51
N MET A 293 -4.04 -8.30 -0.27
CA MET A 293 -4.60 -9.14 0.80
C MET A 293 -4.36 -8.53 2.19
N LYS A 294 -3.12 -8.13 2.49
CA LYS A 294 -2.81 -7.42 3.73
C LYS A 294 -3.63 -6.14 3.89
N ARG A 295 -3.78 -5.37 2.79
CA ARG A 295 -4.59 -4.15 2.81
C ARG A 295 -6.06 -4.43 3.12
N LYS A 296 -6.65 -5.50 2.58
CA LYS A 296 -8.03 -5.89 2.90
C LYS A 296 -8.20 -6.21 4.38
N GLU A 297 -7.28 -6.96 4.97
CA GLU A 297 -7.30 -7.24 6.42
C GLU A 297 -7.26 -5.93 7.23
N SER A 298 -6.38 -5.00 6.85
CA SER A 298 -6.33 -3.67 7.49
C SER A 298 -7.64 -2.89 7.34
N VAL A 299 -8.27 -2.92 6.16
CA VAL A 299 -9.57 -2.25 5.91
C VAL A 299 -10.68 -2.86 6.76
N ILE A 300 -10.75 -4.20 6.84
CA ILE A 300 -11.76 -4.88 7.65
C ILE A 300 -11.55 -4.59 9.14
N ASN A 301 -10.30 -4.58 9.60
CA ASN A 301 -10.00 -4.24 11.00
C ASN A 301 -10.34 -2.78 11.32
N THR A 302 -10.13 -1.85 10.38
CA THR A 302 -10.56 -0.45 10.52
C THR A 302 -12.08 -0.36 10.61
N PHE A 303 -12.79 -1.17 9.82
CA PHE A 303 -14.25 -1.23 9.91
C PHE A 303 -14.72 -1.77 11.25
N ALA A 304 -14.04 -2.79 11.78
CA ALA A 304 -14.31 -3.32 13.12
C ALA A 304 -14.16 -2.20 14.17
N PHE A 305 -13.08 -1.42 14.12
CA PHE A 305 -12.92 -0.26 14.99
C PHE A 305 -14.10 0.73 14.88
N ILE A 306 -14.48 1.12 13.66
CA ILE A 306 -15.61 2.05 13.42
C ILE A 306 -16.91 1.48 14.01
N LYS A 307 -17.21 0.21 13.76
CA LYS A 307 -18.38 -0.49 14.31
C LYS A 307 -18.41 -0.48 15.84
N LEU A 308 -17.26 -0.73 16.48
CA LEU A 308 -17.12 -0.71 17.94
C LEU A 308 -17.33 0.69 18.51
N VAL A 309 -16.70 1.71 17.93
CA VAL A 309 -16.86 3.11 18.35
C VAL A 309 -18.30 3.60 18.22
N CYS A 310 -18.98 3.21 17.14
CA CYS A 310 -20.37 3.61 16.89
C CYS A 310 -21.40 2.67 17.54
N ASN A 311 -20.97 1.57 18.15
CA ASN A 311 -21.81 0.48 18.64
C ASN A 311 -22.85 0.00 17.61
N LYS A 312 -22.41 -0.26 16.36
CA LYS A 312 -23.27 -0.70 15.25
C LYS A 312 -22.69 -1.92 14.56
N GLY A 313 -23.56 -2.89 14.20
CA GLY A 313 -23.18 -4.07 13.41
C GLY A 313 -22.16 -4.99 14.10
N ILE A 314 -22.27 -5.10 15.43
CA ILE A 314 -21.35 -5.81 16.33
C ILE A 314 -21.42 -7.34 16.15
N GLU A 315 -22.59 -7.88 15.81
CA GLU A 315 -22.84 -9.33 15.67
C GLU A 315 -22.00 -9.99 14.56
N GLU A 316 -21.66 -9.25 13.51
CA GLU A 316 -20.91 -9.73 12.34
C GLU A 316 -19.51 -9.12 12.25
N ILE A 317 -18.91 -8.77 13.38
CA ILE A 317 -17.60 -8.13 13.40
C ILE A 317 -16.50 -9.15 13.07
N LYS A 318 -15.59 -8.75 12.18
CA LYS A 318 -14.36 -9.51 11.89
C LYS A 318 -13.18 -8.71 12.38
N VAL A 319 -12.44 -9.27 13.31
CA VAL A 319 -11.33 -8.63 13.99
C VAL A 319 -10.03 -9.35 13.64
N TYR A 320 -8.98 -8.57 13.38
CA TYR A 320 -7.64 -9.09 13.05
C TYR A 320 -6.57 -8.64 14.04
N ASN A 321 -6.84 -7.59 14.83
CA ASN A 321 -5.91 -7.02 15.79
C ASN A 321 -6.41 -7.18 17.23
N VAL A 322 -5.45 -7.39 18.13
CA VAL A 322 -5.70 -7.60 19.57
C VAL A 322 -6.43 -6.41 20.23
N CYS A 323 -6.19 -5.19 19.73
CA CYS A 323 -6.82 -3.99 20.29
C CYS A 323 -8.34 -3.98 20.05
N GLU A 324 -8.76 -4.19 18.79
CA GLU A 324 -10.18 -4.28 18.44
C GLU A 324 -10.85 -5.50 19.08
N GLU A 325 -10.12 -6.61 19.26
CA GLU A 325 -10.67 -7.82 19.90
C GLU A 325 -10.93 -7.55 21.37
N ALA A 326 -9.96 -6.98 22.08
CA ALA A 326 -10.15 -6.58 23.46
C ALA A 326 -11.30 -5.56 23.59
N PHE A 327 -11.40 -4.59 22.67
CA PHE A 327 -12.47 -3.61 22.71
C PHE A 327 -13.84 -4.25 22.47
N TYR A 328 -13.95 -5.18 21.52
CA TYR A 328 -15.15 -5.99 21.30
C TYR A 328 -15.57 -6.74 22.57
N GLN A 329 -14.64 -7.44 23.23
CA GLN A 329 -14.91 -8.15 24.48
C GLN A 329 -15.45 -7.23 25.57
N VAL A 330 -14.93 -6.01 25.70
CA VAL A 330 -15.48 -5.02 26.64
C VAL A 330 -16.91 -4.63 26.27
N ILE A 331 -17.21 -4.38 24.99
CA ILE A 331 -18.55 -3.98 24.52
C ILE A 331 -19.59 -5.07 24.80
N ILE A 332 -19.23 -6.35 24.67
CA ILE A 332 -20.16 -7.47 24.95
C ILE A 332 -20.17 -7.89 26.43
N GLY A 333 -19.49 -7.16 27.31
CA GLY A 333 -19.50 -7.38 28.76
C GLY A 333 -18.43 -8.33 29.32
N ASN A 334 -17.56 -8.88 28.47
CA ASN A 334 -16.49 -9.81 28.84
C ASN A 334 -15.18 -9.09 29.21
N SER A 335 -15.24 -8.22 30.21
CA SER A 335 -14.10 -7.35 30.56
C SER A 335 -12.84 -8.12 31.01
N GLU A 336 -13.01 -9.26 31.68
CA GLU A 336 -11.90 -10.10 32.13
C GLU A 336 -11.08 -10.65 30.95
N VAL A 337 -11.76 -11.02 29.86
CA VAL A 337 -11.10 -11.51 28.64
C VAL A 337 -10.29 -10.39 28.00
N ALA A 338 -10.86 -9.19 27.89
CA ALA A 338 -10.17 -8.01 27.38
C ALA A 338 -8.90 -7.69 28.18
N ILE A 339 -8.99 -7.69 29.52
CA ILE A 339 -7.87 -7.43 30.42
C ILE A 339 -6.74 -8.45 30.19
N LYS A 340 -7.09 -9.74 30.07
CA LYS A 340 -6.11 -10.80 29.81
C LYS A 340 -5.37 -10.58 28.49
N LEU A 341 -6.12 -10.32 27.41
CA LEU A 341 -5.56 -10.06 26.07
C LEU A 341 -4.60 -8.87 26.08
N LEU A 342 -4.98 -7.77 26.74
CA LEU A 342 -4.18 -6.55 26.79
C LEU A 342 -2.91 -6.73 27.64
N LYS A 343 -3.00 -7.38 28.80
CA LYS A 343 -1.82 -7.71 29.63
C LYS A 343 -0.87 -8.69 28.96
N GLU A 344 -1.37 -9.63 28.16
CA GLU A 344 -0.55 -10.49 27.31
C GLU A 344 0.17 -9.68 26.23
N SER A 345 -0.53 -8.75 25.58
CA SER A 345 0.05 -7.86 24.59
C SER A 345 1.12 -6.95 25.21
N GLU A 346 0.90 -6.39 26.39
CA GLU A 346 1.87 -5.54 27.09
C GLU A 346 3.16 -6.29 27.41
N ARG A 347 3.05 -7.52 27.92
CA ARG A 347 4.22 -8.36 28.21
C ARG A 347 5.04 -8.67 26.97
N LYS A 348 4.38 -8.87 25.83
CA LYS A 348 5.03 -9.17 24.54
C LYS A 348 5.68 -7.92 23.93
N ASP A 349 4.98 -6.80 23.94
CA ASP A 349 5.37 -5.58 23.24
C ASP A 349 6.21 -4.64 24.13
N GLY A 350 6.30 -4.92 25.43
CA GLY A 350 6.98 -4.12 26.46
C GLY A 350 6.17 -2.91 26.95
N LYS A 351 5.17 -2.47 26.17
CA LYS A 351 4.24 -1.39 26.50
C LYS A 351 2.95 -1.49 25.69
N LEU A 352 1.88 -0.90 26.20
CA LEU A 352 0.64 -0.72 25.44
C LEU A 352 0.73 0.48 24.49
N SER A 353 0.02 0.39 23.36
CA SER A 353 -0.29 1.58 22.56
C SER A 353 -1.33 2.44 23.29
N PRO A 354 -1.46 3.74 22.95
CA PRO A 354 -2.44 4.61 23.59
C PRO A 354 -3.87 4.04 23.52
N MET A 355 -4.29 3.50 22.37
CA MET A 355 -5.61 2.88 22.23
C MET A 355 -5.78 1.65 23.12
N LYS A 356 -4.78 0.75 23.18
CA LYS A 356 -4.82 -0.43 24.04
C LYS A 356 -4.89 -0.04 25.53
N LYS A 357 -4.16 1.01 25.93
CA LYS A 357 -4.23 1.56 27.30
C LYS A 357 -5.62 2.11 27.61
N CYS A 358 -6.22 2.86 26.69
CA CYS A 358 -7.60 3.35 26.82
C CYS A 358 -8.59 2.19 27.02
N VAL A 359 -8.53 1.16 26.17
CA VAL A 359 -9.43 0.01 26.28
C VAL A 359 -9.21 -0.75 27.60
N LEU A 360 -7.96 -0.87 28.07
CA LEU A 360 -7.65 -1.47 29.37
C LEU A 360 -8.26 -0.67 30.52
N GLY A 361 -8.08 0.66 30.52
CA GLY A 361 -8.69 1.55 31.51
C GLY A 361 -10.20 1.44 31.51
N TYR A 362 -10.82 1.37 30.33
CA TYR A 362 -12.26 1.18 30.20
C TYR A 362 -12.74 -0.17 30.76
N ALA A 363 -12.02 -1.26 30.48
CA ALA A 363 -12.32 -2.60 31.03
C ALA A 363 -12.18 -2.65 32.56
N LEU A 364 -11.19 -1.96 33.12
CA LEU A 364 -10.93 -1.89 34.56
C LEU A 364 -11.79 -0.86 35.30
N LYS A 365 -12.54 -0.02 34.57
CA LYS A 365 -13.18 1.20 35.09
C LYS A 365 -12.18 2.14 35.78
N ASP A 366 -10.96 2.19 35.27
CA ASP A 366 -9.86 3.01 35.77
C ASP A 366 -9.72 4.28 34.91
N ALA A 367 -10.21 5.40 35.45
CA ALA A 367 -10.16 6.69 34.80
C ALA A 367 -8.73 7.19 34.56
N ASN A 368 -7.79 6.90 35.47
CA ASN A 368 -6.41 7.36 35.37
C ASN A 368 -5.72 6.74 34.14
N LEU A 369 -5.97 5.46 33.87
CA LEU A 369 -5.43 4.80 32.67
C LEU A 369 -5.96 5.41 31.37
N ILE A 370 -7.23 5.86 31.37
CA ILE A 370 -7.79 6.56 30.21
C ILE A 370 -7.17 7.97 30.07
N GLU A 371 -6.99 8.70 31.17
CA GLU A 371 -6.30 10.00 31.17
C GLU A 371 -4.87 9.89 30.66
N GLU A 372 -4.10 8.90 31.13
CA GLU A 372 -2.77 8.61 30.61
C GLU A 372 -2.80 8.31 29.11
N SER A 373 -3.80 7.56 28.63
CA SER A 373 -3.92 7.26 27.20
C SER A 373 -4.15 8.52 26.36
N ILE A 374 -4.89 9.51 26.88
CA ILE A 374 -5.10 10.81 26.23
C ILE A 374 -3.77 11.54 26.11
N VAL A 375 -2.98 11.59 27.19
CA VAL A 375 -1.65 12.21 27.19
C VAL A 375 -0.72 11.50 26.20
N ASP A 376 -0.74 10.16 26.14
CA ASP A 376 0.07 9.40 25.21
C ASP A 376 -0.30 9.70 23.75
N PHE A 377 -1.60 9.83 23.44
CA PHE A 377 -2.07 10.25 22.11
C PHE A 377 -1.60 11.66 21.75
N GLU A 378 -1.68 12.62 22.68
CA GLU A 378 -1.21 13.99 22.46
C GLU A 378 0.31 14.03 22.22
N CYS A 379 1.09 13.29 23.01
CA CYS A 379 2.55 13.19 22.84
C CYS A 379 2.94 12.55 21.52
N ALA A 380 2.11 11.63 20.98
CA ALA A 380 2.29 11.04 19.66
C ALA A 380 1.80 11.95 18.51
N GLY A 381 1.22 13.12 18.81
CA GLY A 381 0.64 14.00 17.79
C GLY A 381 -0.62 13.40 17.12
N ASN A 382 -1.33 12.52 17.83
CA ASN A 382 -2.53 11.88 17.34
C ASN A 382 -3.77 12.40 18.09
N ARG A 383 -4.18 13.61 17.69
CA ARG A 383 -5.31 14.34 18.27
C ARG A 383 -6.65 13.71 17.88
N PHE A 384 -6.75 13.17 16.67
CA PHE A 384 -8.00 12.61 16.17
C PHE A 384 -8.45 11.38 16.97
N TYR A 385 -7.57 10.40 17.19
CA TYR A 385 -7.94 9.21 17.94
C TYR A 385 -8.09 9.47 19.44
N SER A 386 -7.52 10.57 19.97
CA SER A 386 -7.73 10.99 21.37
C SER A 386 -9.21 11.30 21.70
N LYS A 387 -10.05 11.54 20.69
CA LYS A 387 -11.50 11.79 20.86
C LYS A 387 -12.22 10.62 21.53
N LEU A 388 -11.83 9.38 21.22
CA LEU A 388 -12.47 8.20 21.81
C LEU A 388 -12.19 8.07 23.31
N PRO A 389 -10.93 8.08 23.79
CA PRO A 389 -10.64 8.10 25.22
C PRO A 389 -11.34 9.23 25.98
N ARG A 390 -11.38 10.45 25.41
CA ARG A 390 -12.10 11.57 26.04
C ARG A 390 -13.58 11.29 26.22
N LYS A 391 -14.23 10.70 25.22
CA LYS A 391 -15.63 10.28 25.31
C LYS A 391 -15.82 9.21 26.39
N MET A 392 -14.97 8.18 26.39
CA MET A 392 -15.02 7.09 27.38
C MET A 392 -14.79 7.57 28.81
N LEU A 393 -13.88 8.52 29.02
CA LEU A 393 -13.62 9.12 30.33
C LEU A 393 -14.86 9.83 30.89
N VAL A 394 -15.58 10.59 30.04
CA VAL A 394 -16.84 11.23 30.42
C VAL A 394 -17.89 10.18 30.81
N ASP A 395 -17.98 9.08 30.08
CA ASP A 395 -18.94 8.00 30.35
C ASP A 395 -18.64 7.29 31.69
N ILE A 396 -17.36 7.00 31.99
CA ILE A 396 -16.96 6.45 33.29
C ILE A 396 -17.29 7.40 34.43
N ASN A 397 -16.95 8.68 34.30
CA ASN A 397 -17.16 9.65 35.36
C ASN A 397 -18.65 9.88 35.65
N LYS A 398 -19.52 9.86 34.63
CA LYS A 398 -20.98 9.91 34.83
C LYS A 398 -21.50 8.69 35.58
N ASN A 399 -21.06 7.49 35.21
CA ASN A 399 -21.50 6.24 35.86
C ASN A 399 -20.93 6.10 37.28
N GLY A 400 -19.74 6.66 37.57
CA GLY A 400 -19.15 6.69 38.91
C GLY A 400 -19.87 7.62 39.90
N ILE A 401 -20.55 8.67 39.41
CA ILE A 401 -21.34 9.59 40.25
C ILE A 401 -22.66 8.94 40.69
N ILE A 402 -23.30 8.13 39.84
CA ILE A 402 -24.57 7.46 40.16
C ILE A 402 -24.41 6.49 41.34
N TYR A 403 -23.29 5.75 41.43
CA TYR A 403 -23.03 4.83 42.55
C TYR A 403 -22.66 5.52 43.88
N LYS A 404 -22.37 6.83 43.89
CA LYS A 404 -22.17 7.60 45.13
C LYS A 404 -23.45 8.30 45.61
N GLY A 405 -24.55 8.21 44.87
CA GLY A 405 -25.83 8.88 45.16
C GLY A 405 -26.81 8.09 46.02
N ASP A 406 -26.68 6.76 46.09
CA ASP A 406 -27.65 5.88 46.77
C ASP A 406 -27.08 5.20 48.03
N ALA A 407 -26.43 5.99 48.88
CA ALA A 407 -26.22 5.63 50.28
C ALA A 407 -26.98 6.61 51.17
N LYS A 408 -28.25 6.28 51.45
CA LYS A 408 -28.97 6.77 52.63
C LYS A 408 -29.50 5.58 53.42
#